data_AF-A0A5N5T780-F1
#
_entry.id   AF-A0A5N5T780-F1
#
_cell.length_a   1.000
_cell.length_b   1.000
_cell.length_c   1.000
_cell.angle_alpha   90.00
_cell.angle_beta   90.00
_cell.angle_gamma   90.00
#
_symmetry.space_group_name_H-M   'P 1'
#
loop_
_entity.id
_entity.type
_entity.pdbx_description
1 polymer ?
#
loop_
_entity_poly.entity_id
_entity_poly.type
_entity_poly.pdbx_seq_one_letter_code
_entity_poly.pdbx_strand_id
1 'polypeptide(L)'
;LQAPINDALAACGFIGLSLETRREHLVRAMLESLAFRVYQIYRTLRKETNYKFLTVRVDGGVAQNDFLLQMISTLIDKKLERSDDIEASCLGACFLAGLGAGIWHNKNELKDLCTAKKIFYPEPEKRDELFAQMKNWERGLDRFTNWYPKGNTKTRSLS
;
A
#
# COMPACT_ATOMS: atom_id res chain seq x y z
N LEU A 1 -0.58 -5.73 -12.86
CA LEU A 1 0.10 -4.61 -12.15
C LEU A 1 -0.73 -3.33 -12.31
N GLN A 2 -1.26 -2.80 -11.22
CA GLN A 2 -2.00 -1.52 -11.23
C GLN A 2 -1.04 -0.31 -11.32
N ALA A 3 -1.59 0.91 -11.28
CA ALA A 3 -0.83 2.15 -11.22
C ALA A 3 0.30 2.07 -10.18
N PRO A 4 1.49 2.65 -10.45
CA PRO A 4 1.85 3.45 -11.63
C PRO A 4 2.32 2.66 -12.87
N ILE A 5 2.35 1.32 -12.85
CA ILE A 5 2.91 0.51 -13.96
C ILE A 5 1.83 0.20 -15.02
N ASN A 6 0.56 0.08 -14.62
CA ASN A 6 -0.59 -0.06 -15.53
C ASN A 6 -0.47 -1.19 -16.57
N ASP A 7 -0.02 -2.36 -16.13
CA ASP A 7 0.12 -3.54 -16.97
C ASP A 7 -0.84 -4.65 -16.54
N ALA A 8 -1.92 -4.84 -17.29
CA ALA A 8 -2.92 -5.89 -17.03
C ALA A 8 -2.42 -7.31 -17.35
N LEU A 9 -1.31 -7.45 -18.08
CA LEU A 9 -0.73 -8.73 -18.50
C LEU A 9 0.38 -9.20 -17.57
N ALA A 10 0.74 -8.40 -16.56
CA ALA A 10 1.77 -8.76 -15.62
C ALA A 10 1.39 -9.97 -14.76
N ALA A 11 2.35 -10.82 -14.46
CA ALA A 11 2.18 -11.95 -13.54
C ALA A 11 2.75 -11.66 -12.15
N CYS A 12 2.35 -12.48 -11.18
CA CYS A 12 2.94 -12.52 -9.85
C CYS A 12 3.91 -13.69 -9.76
N GLY A 13 5.04 -13.50 -9.08
CA GLY A 13 5.98 -14.57 -8.82
C GLY A 13 7.11 -14.14 -7.90
N PHE A 14 7.93 -15.12 -7.53
CA PHE A 14 9.17 -14.91 -6.79
C PHE A 14 10.36 -15.12 -7.73
N ILE A 15 11.42 -14.34 -7.53
CA ILE A 15 12.67 -14.45 -8.28
C ILE A 15 13.86 -14.43 -7.33
N GLY A 16 14.95 -15.11 -7.70
CA GLY A 16 16.17 -15.18 -6.88
C GLY A 16 16.12 -16.21 -5.76
N LEU A 17 15.32 -17.28 -5.93
CA LEU A 17 15.25 -18.37 -4.97
C LEU A 17 16.54 -19.21 -4.98
N SER A 18 17.00 -19.62 -3.79
CA SER A 18 18.13 -20.52 -3.57
C SER A 18 17.73 -21.71 -2.69
N LEU A 19 18.61 -22.71 -2.54
CA LEU A 19 18.39 -23.86 -1.65
C LEU A 19 18.21 -23.46 -0.17
N GLU A 20 18.66 -22.27 0.21
CA GLU A 20 18.50 -21.73 1.57
C GLU A 20 17.19 -20.96 1.75
N THR A 21 16.38 -20.82 0.70
CA THR A 21 15.13 -20.05 0.78
C THR A 21 14.07 -20.80 1.57
N ARG A 22 13.51 -20.14 2.60
CA ARG A 22 12.49 -20.70 3.49
C ARG A 22 11.19 -19.90 3.42
N ARG A 23 10.14 -20.43 4.05
CA ARG A 23 8.80 -19.80 4.05
C ARG A 23 8.83 -18.39 4.61
N GLU A 24 9.65 -18.14 5.63
CA GLU A 24 9.80 -16.85 6.29
C GLU A 24 10.38 -15.80 5.33
N HIS A 25 11.32 -16.19 4.47
CA HIS A 25 11.88 -15.32 3.45
C HIS A 25 10.84 -14.93 2.41
N LEU A 26 9.94 -15.85 2.02
CA LEU A 26 8.85 -15.55 1.09
C LEU A 26 7.84 -14.58 1.70
N VAL A 27 7.45 -14.80 2.96
CA VAL A 27 6.52 -13.90 3.68
C VAL A 27 7.13 -12.51 3.81
N ARG A 28 8.41 -12.42 4.20
CA ARG A 28 9.12 -11.15 4.27
C ARG A 28 9.18 -10.47 2.91
N ALA A 29 9.56 -11.17 1.84
CA ALA A 29 9.61 -10.61 0.49
C ALA A 29 8.25 -10.07 0.01
N MET A 30 7.14 -10.74 0.37
CA MET A 30 5.79 -10.23 0.06
C MET A 30 5.48 -8.92 0.79
N LEU A 31 5.82 -8.82 2.09
CA LEU A 31 5.62 -7.59 2.87
C LEU A 31 6.50 -6.44 2.37
N GLU A 32 7.76 -6.71 2.06
CA GLU A 32 8.69 -5.73 1.48
C GLU A 32 8.18 -5.25 0.11
N SER A 33 7.75 -6.17 -0.77
CA SER A 33 7.14 -5.84 -2.05
C SER A 33 5.93 -4.93 -1.88
N LEU A 34 5.11 -5.15 -0.85
CA LEU A 34 3.96 -4.29 -0.58
C LEU A 34 4.39 -2.89 -0.14
N ALA A 35 5.37 -2.77 0.76
CA ALA A 35 5.92 -1.49 1.18
C ALA A 35 6.47 -0.68 -0.02
N PHE A 36 7.21 -1.35 -0.91
CA PHE A 36 7.75 -0.73 -2.12
C PHE A 36 6.65 -0.25 -3.07
N ARG A 37 5.57 -1.03 -3.22
CA ARG A 37 4.40 -0.62 -4.01
C ARG A 37 3.71 0.61 -3.42
N VAL A 38 3.52 0.67 -2.11
CA VAL A 38 2.96 1.84 -1.42
C VAL A 38 3.85 3.06 -1.65
N TYR A 39 5.17 2.90 -1.53
CA TYR A 39 6.10 3.99 -1.80
C TYR A 39 6.06 4.47 -3.27
N GLN A 40 5.95 3.56 -4.25
CA GLN A 40 5.79 3.94 -5.66
C GLN A 40 4.55 4.82 -5.87
N ILE A 41 3.42 4.46 -5.26
CA ILE A 41 2.18 5.25 -5.32
C ILE A 41 2.39 6.63 -4.67
N TYR A 42 2.97 6.67 -3.47
CA TYR A 42 3.28 7.92 -2.78
C TYR A 42 4.19 8.84 -3.61
N ARG A 43 5.24 8.28 -4.22
CA ARG A 43 6.16 8.99 -5.11
C ARG A 43 5.43 9.58 -6.32
N THR A 44 4.51 8.83 -6.93
CA THR A 44 3.70 9.31 -8.05
C THR A 44 2.76 10.43 -7.61
N LEU A 45 2.02 10.25 -6.51
CA LEU A 45 1.14 11.28 -5.95
C LEU A 45 1.89 12.59 -5.66
N ARG A 46 3.11 12.51 -5.12
CA ARG A 46 3.94 13.69 -4.85
C ARG A 46 4.41 14.40 -6.13
N LYS A 47 4.58 13.67 -7.24
CA LYS A 47 4.95 14.25 -8.53
C LYS A 47 3.76 14.92 -9.23
N GLU A 48 2.57 14.37 -9.04
CA GLU A 48 1.35 14.82 -9.72
C GLU A 48 0.58 15.88 -8.93
N THR A 49 0.85 16.02 -7.63
CA THR A 49 0.14 16.95 -6.76
C THR A 49 1.11 17.90 -6.03
N ASN A 50 0.68 19.15 -5.83
CA ASN A 50 1.40 20.12 -4.99
C ASN A 50 1.11 19.94 -3.48
N TYR A 51 0.46 18.85 -3.09
CA TYR A 51 0.02 18.63 -1.73
C TYR A 51 1.18 18.22 -0.82
N LYS A 52 1.28 18.88 0.35
CA LYS A 52 2.28 18.55 1.37
C LYS A 52 1.69 17.55 2.36
N PHE A 53 2.06 16.28 2.23
CA PHE A 53 1.71 15.25 3.20
C PHE A 53 2.45 15.48 4.52
N LEU A 54 1.71 15.81 5.58
CA LEU A 54 2.24 15.98 6.95
C LEU A 54 2.19 14.66 7.73
N THR A 55 1.13 13.88 7.56
CA THR A 55 0.93 12.61 8.25
C THR A 55 0.12 11.68 7.35
N VAL A 56 0.45 10.39 7.35
CA VAL A 56 -0.27 9.37 6.61
C VAL A 56 -1.01 8.49 7.60
N ARG A 57 -2.33 8.39 7.44
CA ARG A 57 -3.16 7.47 8.22
C ARG A 57 -3.35 6.17 7.46
N VAL A 58 -3.32 5.06 8.18
CA VAL A 58 -3.47 3.71 7.64
C VAL A 58 -4.49 2.92 8.45
N ASP A 59 -5.28 2.13 7.74
CA ASP A 59 -6.33 1.26 8.27
C ASP A 59 -6.39 -0.07 7.49
N GLY A 60 -7.27 -0.98 7.92
CA GLY A 60 -7.47 -2.28 7.31
C GLY A 60 -6.56 -3.40 7.84
N GLY A 61 -6.88 -4.65 7.48
CA GLY A 61 -6.23 -5.84 8.06
C GLY A 61 -4.70 -5.90 7.83
N VAL A 62 -4.22 -5.39 6.70
CA VAL A 62 -2.79 -5.34 6.38
C VAL A 62 -2.02 -4.33 7.24
N ALA A 63 -2.69 -3.27 7.70
CA ALA A 63 -2.11 -2.29 8.62
C ALA A 63 -1.85 -2.84 10.04
N GLN A 64 -2.32 -4.05 10.36
CA GLN A 64 -1.98 -4.70 11.62
C GLN A 64 -0.51 -5.16 11.69
N ASN A 65 0.20 -5.20 10.56
CA ASN A 65 1.60 -5.60 10.52
C ASN A 65 2.54 -4.42 10.83
N ASP A 66 3.10 -4.41 12.04
CA ASP A 66 4.01 -3.35 12.50
C ASP A 66 5.28 -3.24 11.66
N PHE A 67 5.82 -4.37 11.17
CA PHE A 67 7.02 -4.40 10.32
C PHE A 67 6.76 -3.67 9.00
N LEU A 68 5.62 -3.95 8.35
CA LEU A 68 5.21 -3.28 7.13
C LEU A 68 5.04 -1.77 7.34
N LEU A 69 4.33 -1.36 8.40
CA LEU A 69 4.08 0.06 8.66
C LEU A 69 5.37 0.82 8.98
N GLN A 70 6.31 0.20 9.71
CA GLN A 70 7.63 0.77 9.96
C GLN A 70 8.40 0.98 8.66
N MET A 71 8.42 -0.02 7.76
CA MET A 71 9.06 0.10 6.44
C MET A 71 8.45 1.23 5.60
N ILE A 72 7.12 1.31 5.55
CA ILE A 72 6.41 2.36 4.80
C ILE A 72 6.79 3.73 5.35
N SER A 73 6.71 3.92 6.68
CA SER A 73 7.09 5.16 7.38
C SER A 73 8.51 5.61 7.02
N THR A 74 9.47 4.68 7.07
CA THR A 74 10.87 4.95 6.70
C THR A 74 11.04 5.32 5.23
N LEU A 75 10.39 4.61 4.31
CA LEU A 75 10.48 4.88 2.87
C LEU A 75 9.90 6.27 2.51
N ILE A 76 8.69 6.55 2.98
CA ILE A 76 7.99 7.81 2.66
C ILE A 76 8.54 9.01 3.44
N ASP A 77 9.28 8.75 4.52
CA ASP A 77 9.90 9.75 5.40
C ASP A 77 8.87 10.70 6.00
N LYS A 78 7.81 10.10 6.56
CA LYS A 78 6.70 10.75 7.24
C LYS A 78 6.19 9.87 8.37
N LYS A 79 5.61 10.53 9.37
CA LYS A 79 4.85 9.88 10.44
C LYS A 79 3.69 9.07 9.86
N LEU A 80 3.56 7.81 10.28
CA LEU A 80 2.40 6.96 10.03
C LEU A 80 1.55 6.83 11.28
N GLU A 81 0.24 6.95 11.12
CA GLU A 81 -0.75 6.75 12.18
C GLU A 81 -1.64 5.57 11.83
N ARG A 82 -1.59 4.51 12.64
CA ARG A 82 -2.55 3.41 12.55
C ARG A 82 -3.79 3.74 13.35
N SER A 83 -4.96 3.70 12.70
CA SER A 83 -6.25 3.86 13.38
C SER A 83 -6.57 2.65 14.27
N ASP A 84 -7.33 2.87 15.34
CA ASP A 84 -7.86 1.79 16.18
C ASP A 84 -8.97 0.98 15.48
N ASP A 85 -9.70 1.62 14.57
CA ASP A 85 -10.81 1.00 13.86
C ASP A 85 -10.30 0.14 12.70
N ILE A 86 -10.57 -1.17 12.77
CA ILE A 86 -10.14 -2.14 11.77
C ILE A 86 -10.88 -1.93 10.44
N GLU A 87 -12.06 -1.29 10.46
CA GLU A 87 -12.92 -1.06 9.30
C GLU A 87 -13.33 0.41 9.14
N ALA A 88 -12.38 1.26 8.75
CA ALA A 88 -12.65 2.68 8.44
C ALA A 88 -13.73 2.87 7.35
N SER A 89 -13.91 1.88 6.47
CA SER A 89 -14.96 1.88 5.45
C SER A 89 -16.37 1.84 6.06
N CYS A 90 -16.60 0.93 7.02
CA CYS A 90 -17.87 0.82 7.74
C CYS A 90 -18.13 2.07 8.58
N LEU A 91 -17.09 2.59 9.24
CA LEU A 91 -17.18 3.83 10.00
C LEU A 91 -17.57 5.02 9.13
N GLY A 92 -16.98 5.15 7.93
CA GLY A 92 -17.32 6.20 6.98
C GLY A 92 -18.79 6.15 6.53
N ALA A 93 -19.31 4.95 6.24
CA ALA A 93 -20.72 4.77 5.90
C ALA A 93 -21.64 5.14 7.09
N CYS A 94 -21.29 4.72 8.31
CA CYS A 94 -22.02 5.06 9.52
C CYS A 94 -22.06 6.57 9.76
N PHE A 95 -20.93 7.27 9.63
CA PHE A 95 -20.85 8.72 9.78
C PHE A 95 -21.72 9.46 8.77
N LEU A 96 -21.71 9.04 7.50
CA LEU A 96 -22.57 9.64 6.48
C LEU A 96 -24.06 9.44 6.79
N ALA A 97 -24.45 8.21 7.17
CA ALA A 97 -25.82 7.90 7.53
C ALA A 97 -26.28 8.64 8.80
N GLY A 98 -25.45 8.69 9.84
CA GLY A 98 -25.78 9.33 11.11
C GLY A 98 -25.83 10.86 11.03
N LEU A 99 -24.99 11.49 10.19
CA LEU A 99 -25.14 12.92 9.87
C LEU A 99 -26.46 13.17 9.12
N GLY A 100 -26.81 12.32 8.16
CA GLY A 100 -28.07 12.43 7.41
C GLY A 100 -29.31 12.20 8.27
N ALA A 101 -29.22 11.32 9.27
CA ALA A 101 -30.29 11.02 10.22
C ALA A 101 -30.34 12.00 11.41
N GLY A 102 -29.39 12.93 11.52
CA GLY A 102 -29.31 13.89 12.63
C GLY A 102 -28.87 13.29 13.97
N ILE A 103 -28.26 12.09 13.96
CA ILE A 103 -27.64 11.46 15.15
C ILE A 103 -26.42 12.26 15.59
N TRP A 104 -25.63 12.75 14.63
CA TRP A 104 -24.55 13.71 14.85
C TRP A 104 -24.90 15.04 14.20
N HIS A 105 -24.56 16.14 14.86
CA HIS A 105 -24.97 17.47 14.39
C HIS A 105 -23.91 18.15 13.53
N ASN A 106 -22.64 17.76 13.63
CA ASN A 106 -21.56 18.37 12.87
C ASN A 106 -20.34 17.45 12.73
N LYS A 107 -19.42 17.81 11.83
CA LYS A 107 -18.18 17.06 11.59
C LYS A 107 -17.20 17.07 12.76
N ASN A 108 -17.31 18.00 13.71
CA ASN A 108 -16.39 18.04 14.85
C ASN A 108 -16.67 16.91 15.83
N GLU A 109 -17.95 16.56 16.05
CA GLU A 109 -18.34 15.40 16.85
C GLU A 109 -17.75 14.08 16.32
N LEU A 110 -17.49 14.02 15.01
CA LEU A 110 -16.87 12.85 14.37
C LEU A 110 -15.35 12.78 14.55
N LYS A 111 -14.68 13.91 14.82
CA LYS A 111 -13.21 13.94 14.95
C LYS A 111 -12.75 13.17 16.18
N ASP A 112 -13.51 13.25 17.26
CA ASP A 112 -13.20 12.60 18.54
C ASP A 112 -13.41 11.08 18.47
N LEU A 113 -14.15 10.60 17.47
CA LEU A 113 -14.37 9.17 17.23
C LEU A 113 -13.18 8.53 16.47
N CYS A 114 -12.41 9.30 15.71
CA CYS A 114 -11.30 8.80 14.90
C CYS A 114 -9.97 8.89 15.66
N THR A 115 -9.69 7.94 16.54
CA THR A 115 -8.46 7.93 17.35
C THR A 115 -7.35 7.09 16.71
N ALA A 116 -6.10 7.57 16.80
CA ALA A 116 -4.92 6.82 16.37
C ALA A 116 -4.43 5.91 17.50
N LYS A 117 -4.30 4.60 17.23
CA LYS A 117 -3.82 3.59 18.18
C LYS A 117 -2.30 3.60 18.35
N LYS A 118 -1.60 3.69 17.22
CA LYS A 118 -0.15 3.53 17.17
C LYS A 118 0.46 4.45 16.13
N ILE A 119 1.59 5.03 16.49
CA ILE A 119 2.36 5.93 15.65
C ILE A 119 3.68 5.26 15.28
N PHE A 120 4.05 5.35 14.01
CA PHE A 120 5.34 4.91 13.49
C PHE A 120 6.11 6.14 13.02
N TYR A 121 7.39 6.19 13.40
CA TYR A 121 8.30 7.26 13.01
C TYR A 121 9.34 6.70 12.03
N PRO A 122 9.77 7.47 11.02
CA PRO A 122 10.83 7.03 10.10
C PRO A 122 12.11 6.65 10.84
N GLU A 123 12.81 5.63 10.35
CA GLU A 123 14.15 5.19 10.80
C GLU A 123 15.18 5.59 9.73
N PRO A 124 15.77 6.80 9.80
CA PRO A 124 16.64 7.31 8.74
C PRO A 124 17.82 6.39 8.43
N GLU A 125 18.34 5.69 9.44
CA GLU A 125 19.48 4.78 9.34
C GLU A 125 19.23 3.57 8.43
N LYS A 126 17.96 3.15 8.27
CA LYS A 126 17.59 2.01 7.41
C LYS A 126 17.19 2.44 6.01
N ARG A 127 17.04 3.74 5.77
CA ARG A 127 16.39 4.25 4.57
C ARG A 127 17.19 3.95 3.30
N ASP A 128 18.51 4.10 3.35
CA ASP A 128 19.38 3.83 2.21
C ASP A 128 19.41 2.35 1.84
N GLU A 129 19.41 1.46 2.85
CA GLU A 129 19.30 0.02 2.66
C GLU A 129 17.99 -0.35 1.96
N LEU A 130 16.86 0.20 2.45
CA LEU A 130 15.54 -0.03 1.85
C LEU A 130 15.46 0.47 0.41
N PHE A 131 16.11 1.59 0.07
CA PHE A 131 16.18 2.06 -1.31
C PHE A 131 17.03 1.14 -2.20
N ALA A 132 18.14 0.60 -1.69
CA ALA A 132 18.95 -0.37 -2.43
C ALA A 132 18.15 -1.65 -2.71
N GLN A 133 17.43 -2.16 -1.72
CA GLN A 133 16.52 -3.30 -1.86
C GLN A 133 15.39 -3.00 -2.87
N MET A 134 14.75 -1.84 -2.75
CA MET A 134 13.70 -1.41 -3.67
C MET A 134 14.20 -1.32 -5.11
N LYS A 135 15.42 -0.84 -5.35
CA LYS A 135 16.01 -0.77 -6.69
C LYS A 135 16.21 -2.16 -7.30
N ASN A 136 16.61 -3.13 -6.49
CA ASN A 136 16.71 -4.52 -6.93
C ASN A 136 15.33 -5.14 -7.22
N TRP A 137 14.34 -4.81 -6.38
CA TRP A 137 12.96 -5.22 -6.60
C TRP A 137 12.36 -4.59 -7.87
N GLU A 138 12.60 -3.31 -8.15
CA GLU A 138 12.18 -2.63 -9.40
C GLU A 138 12.80 -3.32 -10.62
N ARG A 139 14.09 -3.70 -10.56
CA ARG A 139 14.72 -4.52 -11.61
C ARG A 139 14.05 -5.89 -11.77
N GLY A 140 13.58 -6.49 -10.67
CA GLY A 140 12.83 -7.75 -10.69
C GLY A 140 11.47 -7.61 -11.37
N LEU A 141 10.75 -6.51 -11.11
CA LEU A 141 9.42 -6.24 -11.67
C LEU A 141 9.39 -6.28 -13.20
N ASP A 142 10.43 -5.77 -13.87
CA ASP A 142 10.52 -5.76 -15.33
C ASP A 142 10.42 -7.16 -15.96
N ARG A 143 10.73 -8.21 -15.20
CA ARG A 143 10.64 -9.60 -15.66
C ARG A 143 9.23 -10.16 -15.57
N PHE A 144 8.35 -9.49 -14.84
CA PHE A 144 6.98 -9.90 -14.61
C PHE A 144 5.97 -9.06 -15.41
N THR A 145 6.43 -8.05 -16.16
CA THR A 145 5.59 -7.26 -17.07
C THR A 145 5.38 -7.99 -18.39
N ASN A 146 4.25 -7.72 -19.06
CA ASN A 146 3.83 -8.31 -20.34
C ASN A 146 3.96 -9.85 -20.36
N TRP A 147 3.64 -10.49 -19.24
CA TRP A 147 3.85 -11.92 -19.04
C TRP A 147 2.82 -12.76 -19.78
N TYR A 148 1.55 -12.40 -19.66
CA TYR A 148 0.47 -13.11 -20.36
C TYR A 148 0.31 -12.61 -21.79
N PRO A 149 0.03 -13.50 -22.75
CA PRO A 149 -0.22 -13.10 -24.13
C PRO A 149 -1.46 -12.20 -24.18
N LYS A 150 -1.38 -11.14 -25.00
CA LYS A 150 -2.58 -10.37 -25.36
C LYS A 150 -3.55 -11.31 -26.05
N GLY A 151 -4.72 -11.53 -25.44
CA GLY A 151 -5.74 -12.41 -25.99
C GLY A 151 -6.00 -12.04 -27.45
N ASN A 152 -5.92 -13.03 -28.34
CA ASN A 152 -6.27 -12.88 -29.74
C ASN A 152 -7.78 -12.62 -29.80
N THR A 153 -8.20 -11.36 -29.93
CA THR A 153 -9.59 -10.98 -30.18
C THR A 153 -9.97 -11.33 -31.63
N LYS A 154 -9.89 -12.62 -31.99
CA LYS A 154 -10.58 -13.16 -33.16
C LYS A 154 -11.89 -13.80 -32.68
N THR A 155 -12.97 -13.04 -32.88
CA THR A 155 -14.32 -13.54 -33.19
C THR A 155 -14.77 -14.79 -32.42
N ARG A 156 -15.35 -14.58 -31.24
CA ARG A 156 -16.55 -15.37 -30.87
C ARG A 156 -17.74 -14.80 -31.66
N SER A 157 -17.78 -15.09 -32.97
CA SER A 157 -19.05 -15.07 -33.70
C SER A 157 -19.82 -16.29 -33.21
N LEU A 158 -20.86 -16.04 -32.43
CA LEU A 158 -21.88 -17.04 -32.12
C LEU A 158 -22.49 -17.50 -33.45
N SER A 159 -22.31 -18.77 -33.77
CA SER A 159 -23.15 -19.53 -34.70
C SER A 159 -23.97 -20.51 -33.89
#